data_AF-Q3TM82-F1
#
_entry.id   AF-Q3TM82-F1
#
_cell.length_a   1.000
_cell.length_b   1.000
_cell.length_c   1.000
_cell.angle_alpha   90.00
_cell.angle_beta   90.00
_cell.angle_gamma   90.00
#
_symmetry.space_group_name_H-M   'P 1'
#
loop_
_entity.id
_entity.type
_entity.pdbx_description
1 polymer ?
#
loop_
_entity_poly.entity_id
_entity_poly.type
_entity_poly.pdbx_seq_one_letter_code
_entity_poly.pdbx_strand_id
1 'polypeptide(L)'
;MAVTSHHMVPVFVLMSACLATAGPEPSTRCELSPISASHPVQALMESFTVLSGCASRGTTGLPREVHILNLRSTDQGLGQPQREVTLHLNPIASVHTHHKPVVFLLNSPQPLVWHVKTERLAAGVPRLFLVSEGSVVQFSSGNFSLTAETEERSFPQENEHLLHWAQKEYGAVTSFTELKIARNIYIKVGEDQVFPPTCNIGKNFLSLNYLAEYLQPKAAEGCVLASQPHEKEVHIIELISPNSNPYSTFQVDIIIDIRPAREDPEVVKNLVLILKCKKSVNWVIKSFDVKGNLKVIVSWLLISWSC
;
A
#
# COMPACT_ATOMS: atom_id res chain seq x y z
N MET A 1 -24.60 -101.22 -31.96
CA MET A 1 -25.66 -100.29 -31.56
C MET A 1 -25.01 -98.97 -31.22
N ALA A 2 -25.33 -97.94 -32.00
CA ALA A 2 -24.97 -96.56 -31.74
C ALA A 2 -25.85 -96.01 -30.60
N VAL A 3 -25.29 -95.15 -29.74
CA VAL A 3 -25.90 -93.85 -29.38
C VAL A 3 -24.78 -92.88 -29.04
N THR A 4 -24.68 -91.84 -29.85
CA THR A 4 -23.91 -90.61 -29.66
C THR A 4 -24.53 -89.75 -28.55
N SER A 5 -23.72 -89.06 -27.75
CA SER A 5 -24.13 -87.77 -27.20
C SER A 5 -22.92 -86.88 -26.91
N HIS A 6 -22.79 -85.82 -27.70
CA HIS A 6 -21.89 -84.71 -27.47
C HIS A 6 -22.52 -83.74 -26.48
N HIS A 7 -21.80 -83.37 -25.43
CA HIS A 7 -22.04 -82.12 -24.72
C HIS A 7 -20.75 -81.30 -24.64
N MET A 8 -20.82 -80.11 -25.22
CA MET A 8 -19.82 -79.06 -25.14
C MET A 8 -20.05 -78.17 -23.91
N VAL A 9 -19.01 -77.37 -23.59
CA VAL A 9 -19.00 -76.03 -22.95
C VAL A 9 -18.81 -76.03 -21.42
N PRO A 10 -18.07 -75.07 -20.80
CA PRO A 10 -16.90 -74.26 -21.24
C PRO A 10 -15.70 -74.33 -20.26
N VAL A 11 -14.49 -74.03 -20.74
CA VAL A 11 -13.36 -73.65 -19.88
C VAL A 11 -13.47 -72.16 -19.56
N PHE A 12 -13.81 -71.80 -18.32
CA PHE A 12 -13.73 -70.43 -17.83
C PHE A 12 -12.27 -70.12 -17.45
N VAL A 13 -11.59 -69.35 -18.29
CA VAL A 13 -10.32 -68.70 -17.93
C VAL A 13 -10.67 -67.53 -17.00
N LEU A 14 -10.36 -67.66 -15.71
CA LEU A 14 -10.40 -66.54 -14.76
C LEU A 14 -9.26 -65.57 -15.09
N MET A 15 -9.57 -64.51 -15.81
CA MET A 15 -8.72 -63.32 -15.91
C MET A 15 -8.73 -62.62 -14.56
N SER A 16 -7.66 -62.77 -13.78
CA SER A 16 -7.42 -62.00 -12.57
C SER A 16 -7.17 -60.53 -12.93
N ALA A 17 -8.22 -59.72 -12.95
CA ALA A 17 -8.11 -58.28 -13.02
C ALA A 17 -7.50 -57.78 -11.69
N CYS A 18 -6.22 -57.40 -11.71
CA CYS A 18 -5.62 -56.60 -10.65
C CYS A 18 -6.33 -55.24 -10.62
N LEU A 19 -7.36 -55.12 -9.79
CA LEU A 19 -7.90 -53.84 -9.36
C LEU A 19 -6.82 -53.19 -8.49
N ALA A 20 -6.04 -52.29 -9.09
CA ALA A 20 -5.28 -51.31 -8.34
C ALA A 20 -6.29 -50.42 -7.62
N THR A 21 -6.62 -50.75 -6.37
CA THR A 21 -7.31 -49.82 -5.49
C THR A 21 -6.35 -48.68 -5.22
N ALA A 22 -6.56 -47.54 -5.86
CA ALA A 22 -6.01 -46.29 -5.41
C ALA A 22 -6.49 -46.10 -3.96
N GLY A 23 -5.58 -46.24 -2.99
CA GLY A 23 -5.89 -45.95 -1.60
C GLY A 23 -6.42 -44.53 -1.47
N PRO A 24 -7.27 -44.23 -0.47
CA PRO A 24 -7.75 -42.88 -0.25
C PRO A 24 -6.55 -41.96 -0.10
N GLU A 25 -6.44 -41.01 -1.03
CA GLU A 25 -5.47 -39.92 -0.92
C GLU A 25 -5.70 -39.26 0.44
N PRO A 26 -4.68 -39.15 1.31
CA PRO A 26 -4.83 -38.46 2.58
C PRO A 26 -5.08 -36.99 2.27
N SER A 27 -6.34 -36.64 2.11
CA SER A 27 -6.77 -35.26 2.00
C SER A 27 -6.59 -34.63 3.38
N THR A 28 -5.39 -34.12 3.65
CA THR A 28 -5.23 -33.05 4.63
C THR A 28 -6.02 -31.87 4.10
N ARG A 29 -7.31 -31.86 4.42
CA ARG A 29 -8.26 -30.88 3.93
C ARG A 29 -7.92 -29.57 4.63
N CYS A 30 -7.42 -28.61 3.86
CA CYS A 30 -7.30 -27.23 4.29
C CYS A 30 -8.70 -26.70 4.59
N GLU A 31 -9.04 -26.51 5.86
CA GLU A 31 -10.25 -25.82 6.26
C GLU A 31 -9.95 -24.32 6.37
N LEU A 32 -10.66 -23.52 5.56
CA LEU A 32 -10.46 -22.08 5.53
C LEU A 32 -11.06 -21.45 6.80
N SER A 33 -10.26 -20.63 7.48
CA SER A 33 -10.68 -19.87 8.65
C SER A 33 -10.17 -18.43 8.56
N PRO A 34 -10.78 -17.47 9.27
CA PRO A 34 -10.28 -16.09 9.30
C PRO A 34 -8.81 -16.06 9.74
N ILE A 35 -7.96 -15.42 8.94
CA ILE A 35 -6.53 -15.38 9.22
C ILE A 35 -6.21 -14.38 10.33
N SER A 36 -5.22 -14.72 11.15
CA SER A 36 -4.64 -13.82 12.15
C SER A 36 -3.45 -13.05 11.57
N ALA A 37 -2.93 -12.09 12.33
CA ALA A 37 -1.69 -11.37 12.00
C ALA A 37 -0.44 -12.27 11.91
N SER A 38 -0.49 -13.50 12.42
CA SER A 38 0.61 -14.48 12.33
C SER A 38 0.56 -15.36 11.08
N HIS A 39 -0.49 -15.23 10.27
CA HIS A 39 -0.57 -15.93 8.98
C HIS A 39 0.49 -15.38 8.01
N PRO A 40 1.20 -16.22 7.23
CA PRO A 40 2.34 -15.79 6.40
C PRO A 40 1.96 -14.85 5.26
N VAL A 41 0.68 -14.81 4.88
CA VAL A 41 0.14 -13.88 3.88
C VAL A 41 -0.82 -12.94 4.57
N GLN A 42 -0.60 -11.63 4.43
CA GLN A 42 -1.49 -10.57 4.91
C GLN A 42 -2.06 -9.81 3.70
N ALA A 43 -3.37 -9.55 3.71
CA ALA A 43 -4.03 -8.81 2.65
C ALA A 43 -4.18 -7.34 3.02
N LEU A 44 -3.72 -6.46 2.13
CA LEU A 44 -3.80 -5.00 2.28
C LEU A 44 -4.44 -4.41 1.03
N MET A 45 -5.20 -3.33 1.19
CA MET A 45 -5.71 -2.53 0.09
C MET A 45 -5.17 -1.12 0.20
N GLU A 46 -4.38 -0.72 -0.79
CA GLU A 46 -3.92 0.65 -0.95
C GLU A 46 -5.05 1.51 -1.50
N SER A 47 -5.23 2.69 -0.90
CA SER A 47 -6.18 3.68 -1.38
C SER A 47 -5.59 5.08 -1.27
N PHE A 48 -5.91 5.91 -2.26
CA PHE A 48 -5.66 7.34 -2.20
C PHE A 48 -6.77 8.00 -1.38
N THR A 49 -6.37 8.83 -0.42
CA THR A 49 -7.29 9.34 0.63
C THR A 49 -7.53 10.84 0.55
N VAL A 50 -7.05 11.49 -0.51
CA VAL A 50 -7.32 12.91 -0.81
C VAL A 50 -8.82 13.08 -1.08
N LEU A 51 -9.46 13.94 -0.30
CA LEU A 51 -10.89 14.26 -0.42
C LEU A 51 -11.13 15.52 -1.24
N SER A 52 -10.29 16.53 -1.03
CA SER A 52 -10.33 17.79 -1.74
C SER A 52 -8.97 18.49 -1.62
N GLY A 53 -8.74 19.50 -2.45
CA GLY A 53 -7.52 20.26 -2.37
C GLY A 53 -7.38 21.32 -3.45
N CYS A 54 -6.23 21.97 -3.44
CA CYS A 54 -5.80 22.90 -4.46
C CYS A 54 -4.28 23.01 -4.47
N ALA A 55 -3.76 23.51 -5.58
CA ALA A 55 -2.38 23.93 -5.68
C ALA A 55 -2.33 25.27 -6.43
N SER A 56 -1.34 26.08 -6.13
CA SER A 56 -1.17 27.38 -6.74
C SER A 56 0.30 27.76 -6.89
N ARG A 57 0.57 28.62 -7.87
CA ARG A 57 1.87 29.30 -8.03
C ARG A 57 1.92 30.66 -7.33
N GLY A 58 0.92 30.98 -6.50
CA GLY A 58 0.77 32.28 -5.84
C GLY A 58 1.93 32.66 -4.91
N THR A 59 2.70 31.65 -4.46
CA THR A 59 3.87 31.80 -3.59
C THR A 59 5.17 32.10 -4.35
N THR A 60 5.19 32.05 -5.69
CA THR A 60 6.41 32.24 -6.51
C THR A 60 7.19 33.51 -6.13
N GLY A 61 6.48 34.65 -5.97
CA GLY A 61 7.07 35.94 -5.59
C GLY A 61 7.20 36.18 -4.08
N LEU A 62 6.83 35.20 -3.24
CA LEU A 62 6.87 35.29 -1.79
C LEU A 62 8.13 34.60 -1.24
N PRO A 63 8.60 34.94 -0.04
CA PRO A 63 9.84 34.39 0.52
C PRO A 63 9.76 32.92 0.90
N ARG A 64 8.55 32.35 0.97
CA ARG A 64 8.31 30.98 1.44
C ARG A 64 7.13 30.33 0.73
N GLU A 65 7.19 29.02 0.60
CA GLU A 65 6.05 28.19 0.21
C GLU A 65 5.22 27.81 1.43
N VAL A 66 3.92 27.57 1.22
CA VAL A 66 2.98 27.22 2.28
C VAL A 66 2.14 26.03 1.84
N HIS A 67 2.24 24.94 2.59
CA HIS A 67 1.54 23.69 2.31
C HIS A 67 0.65 23.33 3.50
N ILE A 68 -0.62 23.01 3.23
CA ILE A 68 -1.62 22.74 4.27
C ILE A 68 -2.10 21.31 4.11
N LEU A 69 -1.96 20.53 5.18
CA LEU A 69 -2.51 19.18 5.31
C LEU A 69 -3.62 19.23 6.35
N ASN A 70 -4.86 18.95 5.93
CA ASN A 70 -6.02 18.92 6.81
C ASN A 70 -6.56 17.49 6.93
N LEU A 71 -6.16 16.78 7.98
CA LEU A 71 -6.59 15.40 8.23
C LEU A 71 -7.97 15.39 8.91
N ARG A 72 -8.89 14.53 8.45
CA ARG A 72 -10.26 14.44 9.00
C ARG A 72 -10.47 13.35 10.03
N SER A 73 -9.78 12.22 9.90
CA SER A 73 -9.95 11.07 10.77
C SER A 73 -8.62 10.36 10.99
N THR A 74 -8.39 9.97 12.24
CA THR A 74 -7.39 8.99 12.68
C THR A 74 -8.19 7.72 12.97
N ASP A 75 -7.86 6.62 12.29
CA ASP A 75 -8.60 5.34 12.25
C ASP A 75 -9.45 4.99 13.49
N GLN A 76 -10.74 4.69 13.30
CA GLN A 76 -11.64 4.08 14.30
C GLN A 76 -11.84 2.57 14.08
N GLY A 77 -11.07 1.93 13.18
CA GLY A 77 -11.11 0.48 12.97
C GLY A 77 -10.40 -0.30 14.09
N LEU A 78 -10.95 -1.47 14.46
CA LEU A 78 -10.48 -2.35 15.55
C LEU A 78 -8.95 -2.52 15.57
N GLY A 79 -8.27 -1.84 16.50
CA GLY A 79 -6.88 -2.21 16.83
C GLY A 79 -6.03 -1.17 17.53
N GLN A 80 -6.12 0.12 17.21
CA GLN A 80 -5.51 1.26 17.92
C GLN A 80 -5.74 2.56 17.11
N PRO A 81 -5.97 3.72 17.76
CA PRO A 81 -5.98 4.99 17.04
C PRO A 81 -4.60 5.19 16.41
N GLN A 82 -4.56 5.40 15.10
CA GLN A 82 -3.30 5.62 14.39
C GLN A 82 -2.71 6.95 14.86
N ARG A 83 -1.64 6.90 15.65
CA ARG A 83 -0.98 8.08 16.23
C ARG A 83 0.18 8.59 15.40
N GLU A 84 0.57 7.89 14.34
CA GLU A 84 1.76 8.21 13.57
C GLU A 84 1.46 8.32 12.08
N VAL A 85 2.07 9.32 11.44
CA VAL A 85 1.96 9.60 10.01
C VAL A 85 3.35 9.94 9.48
N THR A 86 3.73 9.38 8.33
CA THR A 86 4.98 9.74 7.66
C THR A 86 4.71 10.75 6.55
N LEU A 87 5.39 11.90 6.62
CA LEU A 87 5.38 12.95 5.60
C LEU A 87 6.68 12.87 4.79
N HIS A 88 6.57 12.49 3.53
CA HIS A 88 7.66 12.41 2.56
C HIS A 88 7.72 13.70 1.75
N LEU A 89 8.87 14.37 1.79
CA LEU A 89 9.12 15.63 1.11
C LEU A 89 10.21 15.45 0.06
N ASN A 90 9.89 15.79 -1.19
CA ASN A 90 10.84 15.85 -2.29
C ASN A 90 10.49 17.02 -3.22
N PRO A 91 11.40 17.48 -4.10
CA PRO A 91 11.04 18.54 -5.05
C PRO A 91 10.13 18.03 -6.18
N ILE A 92 9.39 18.94 -6.81
CA ILE A 92 8.76 18.69 -8.11
C ILE A 92 9.79 18.28 -9.16
N ALA A 93 9.36 17.58 -10.22
CA ALA A 93 10.27 16.97 -11.20
C ALA A 93 11.18 17.99 -11.93
N SER A 94 10.71 19.23 -12.09
CA SER A 94 11.48 20.33 -12.71
C SER A 94 12.56 20.91 -11.79
N VAL A 95 12.55 20.57 -10.50
CA VAL A 95 13.49 21.07 -9.50
C VAL A 95 14.42 19.93 -9.08
N HIS A 96 15.73 20.11 -9.32
CA HIS A 96 16.71 19.11 -8.92
C HIS A 96 16.89 19.06 -7.40
N THR A 97 17.12 20.23 -6.79
CA THR A 97 17.26 20.42 -5.34
C THR A 97 16.48 21.65 -4.92
N HIS A 98 15.63 21.50 -3.91
CA HIS A 98 14.76 22.56 -3.44
C HIS A 98 15.46 23.45 -2.40
N HIS A 99 15.40 24.76 -2.59
CA HIS A 99 16.14 25.75 -1.79
C HIS A 99 15.25 26.83 -1.14
N LYS A 100 13.94 26.79 -1.38
CA LYS A 100 13.02 27.82 -0.89
C LYS A 100 12.56 27.45 0.54
N PRO A 101 12.44 28.42 1.47
CA PRO A 101 11.83 28.16 2.77
C PRO A 101 10.40 27.62 2.64
N VAL A 102 10.01 26.71 3.53
CA VAL A 102 8.70 26.05 3.50
C VAL A 102 8.02 26.17 4.86
N VAL A 103 6.72 26.41 4.83
CA VAL A 103 5.83 26.34 6.00
C VAL A 103 4.82 25.23 5.76
N PHE A 104 4.72 24.31 6.70
CA PHE A 104 3.71 23.26 6.73
C PHE A 104 2.70 23.52 7.83
N LEU A 105 1.41 23.51 7.50
CA LEU A 105 0.33 23.49 8.47
C LEU A 105 -0.21 22.06 8.52
N LEU A 106 0.05 21.37 9.62
CA LEU A 106 -0.30 19.98 9.84
C LEU A 106 -1.48 19.93 10.82
N ASN A 107 -2.69 20.07 10.28
CA ASN A 107 -3.92 20.05 11.07
C ASN A 107 -4.46 18.63 11.17
N SER A 108 -4.73 18.21 12.41
CA SER A 108 -5.38 16.94 12.74
C SER A 108 -6.36 17.12 13.91
N PRO A 109 -7.45 16.32 13.96
CA PRO A 109 -8.44 16.38 15.04
C PRO A 109 -7.95 15.76 16.34
N GLN A 110 -6.88 14.94 16.27
CA GLN A 110 -6.22 14.31 17.40
C GLN A 110 -4.72 14.54 17.30
N PRO A 111 -4.00 14.55 18.44
CA PRO A 111 -2.55 14.66 18.45
C PRO A 111 -1.86 13.52 17.67
N LEU A 112 -0.87 13.87 16.85
CA LEU A 112 -0.13 12.92 16.01
C LEU A 112 1.39 13.10 16.12
N VAL A 113 2.12 12.01 15.89
CA VAL A 113 3.56 12.00 15.62
C VAL A 113 3.76 12.03 14.10
N TRP A 114 4.35 13.11 13.62
CA TRP A 114 4.66 13.31 12.21
C TRP A 114 6.12 12.95 11.94
N HIS A 115 6.35 11.82 11.28
CA HIS A 115 7.68 11.40 10.84
C HIS A 115 8.00 12.03 9.49
N VAL A 116 8.90 13.01 9.48
CA VAL A 116 9.29 13.71 8.26
C VAL A 116 10.52 13.05 7.64
N LYS A 117 10.35 12.58 6.40
CA LYS A 117 11.41 12.06 5.53
C LYS A 117 11.61 13.03 4.39
N THR A 118 12.87 13.36 4.10
CA THR A 118 13.18 14.36 3.07
C THR A 118 14.22 13.82 2.10
N GLU A 119 14.10 14.23 0.84
CA GLU A 119 15.04 13.90 -0.22
C GLU A 119 15.27 15.13 -1.09
N ARG A 120 16.52 15.47 -1.42
CA ARG A 120 16.87 16.60 -2.31
C ARG A 120 16.34 17.97 -1.84
N LEU A 121 16.26 18.19 -0.53
CA LEU A 121 16.06 19.50 0.09
C LEU A 121 17.41 20.06 0.57
N ALA A 122 17.74 21.30 0.23
CA ALA A 122 19.05 21.90 0.52
C ALA A 122 19.28 22.11 2.03
N ALA A 123 20.43 21.71 2.58
CA ALA A 123 20.72 21.96 4.01
C ALA A 123 20.75 23.47 4.34
N GLY A 124 20.44 23.84 5.59
CA GLY A 124 20.52 25.23 6.05
C GLY A 124 19.34 26.14 5.68
N VAL A 125 18.37 25.66 4.89
CA VAL A 125 17.16 26.43 4.55
C VAL A 125 16.15 26.35 5.72
N PRO A 126 15.50 27.45 6.15
CA PRO A 126 14.49 27.42 7.19
C PRO A 126 13.24 26.61 6.81
N ARG A 127 12.72 25.80 7.74
CA ARG A 127 11.42 25.12 7.64
C ARG A 127 10.62 25.32 8.90
N LEU A 128 9.34 25.60 8.76
CA LEU A 128 8.43 25.74 9.89
C LEU A 128 7.31 24.71 9.77
N PHE A 129 7.08 23.96 10.84
CA PHE A 129 5.97 23.03 10.96
C PHE A 129 5.03 23.56 12.05
N LEU A 130 3.87 24.06 11.63
CA LEU A 130 2.79 24.39 12.54
C LEU A 130 1.90 23.15 12.70
N VAL A 131 1.73 22.67 13.92
CA VAL A 131 1.01 21.42 14.21
C VAL A 131 -0.15 21.64 15.17
N SER A 132 -1.18 20.77 15.12
CA SER A 132 -2.25 20.77 16.12
C SER A 132 -1.69 20.51 17.53
N GLU A 133 -2.35 21.06 18.55
CA GLU A 133 -1.97 20.92 19.96
C GLU A 133 -1.66 19.46 20.36
N GLY A 134 -0.55 19.27 21.06
CA GLY A 134 -0.03 17.96 21.49
C GLY A 134 0.58 17.08 20.39
N SER A 135 0.58 17.53 19.12
CA SER A 135 1.26 16.83 18.04
C SER A 135 2.75 17.16 18.03
N VAL A 136 3.57 16.25 17.51
CA VAL A 136 5.02 16.40 17.45
C VAL A 136 5.56 16.05 16.06
N VAL A 137 6.68 16.66 15.68
CA VAL A 137 7.38 16.35 14.43
C VAL A 137 8.71 15.69 14.75
N GLN A 138 8.95 14.53 14.14
CA GLN A 138 10.19 13.76 14.25
C GLN A 138 10.86 13.69 12.88
N PHE A 139 12.19 13.81 12.85
CA PHE A 139 12.97 13.79 11.61
C PHE A 139 13.84 12.53 11.56
N SER A 140 13.81 11.79 10.45
CA SER A 140 14.47 10.49 10.38
C SER A 140 16.02 10.54 10.33
N SER A 141 16.65 11.65 9.93
CA SER A 141 18.10 11.89 10.14
C SER A 141 18.57 13.27 9.62
N GLY A 142 19.69 13.76 10.17
CA GLY A 142 20.61 14.69 9.51
C GLY A 142 20.44 16.19 9.81
N ASN A 143 21.25 17.01 9.12
CA ASN A 143 21.31 18.48 9.20
C ASN A 143 19.95 19.19 8.94
N PHE A 144 18.95 18.45 8.46
CA PHE A 144 17.62 18.98 8.19
C PHE A 144 16.91 19.49 9.45
N SER A 145 17.06 18.78 10.58
CA SER A 145 16.43 19.17 11.85
C SER A 145 17.00 20.47 12.43
N LEU A 146 18.22 20.85 12.07
CA LEU A 146 18.90 22.03 12.62
C LEU A 146 18.25 23.36 12.22
N THR A 147 17.55 23.37 11.08
CA THR A 147 16.84 24.56 10.57
C THR A 147 15.34 24.35 10.48
N ALA A 148 14.84 23.29 11.11
CA ALA A 148 13.42 23.00 11.19
C ALA A 148 12.90 23.41 12.58
N GLU A 149 11.86 24.22 12.59
CA GLU A 149 11.16 24.65 13.79
C GLU A 149 9.77 24.02 13.80
N THR A 150 9.31 23.64 14.99
CA THR A 150 7.97 23.09 15.21
C THR A 150 7.26 23.95 16.23
N GLU A 151 6.06 24.42 15.89
CA GLU A 151 5.21 25.19 16.79
C GLU A 151 3.80 24.60 16.84
N GLU A 152 3.23 24.50 18.04
CA GLU A 152 1.83 24.14 18.18
C GLU A 152 0.93 25.34 17.90
N ARG A 153 -0.18 25.10 17.19
CA ARG A 153 -1.19 26.11 16.85
C ARG A 153 -2.59 25.53 16.94
N SER A 154 -3.54 26.39 17.28
CA SER A 154 -4.97 26.08 17.18
C SER A 154 -5.46 26.43 15.78
N PHE A 155 -5.88 25.41 15.03
CA PHE A 155 -6.33 25.57 13.65
C PHE A 155 -7.85 25.53 13.54
N PRO A 156 -8.45 26.33 12.62
CA PRO A 156 -9.84 26.13 12.22
C PRO A 156 -10.03 24.72 11.64
N GLN A 157 -11.13 24.06 11.99
CA GLN A 157 -11.41 22.73 11.45
C GLN A 157 -11.92 22.77 10.00
N GLU A 158 -12.68 23.79 9.63
CA GLU A 158 -13.25 23.91 8.28
C GLU A 158 -12.19 24.32 7.25
N ASN A 159 -12.26 23.74 6.04
CA ASN A 159 -11.21 23.90 5.03
C ASN A 159 -11.04 25.37 4.61
N GLU A 160 -12.14 26.06 4.31
CA GLU A 160 -12.10 27.45 3.84
C GLU A 160 -11.59 28.40 4.92
N HIS A 161 -11.97 28.17 6.18
CA HIS A 161 -11.47 28.97 7.30
C HIS A 161 -9.97 28.75 7.53
N LEU A 162 -9.48 27.51 7.43
CA LEU A 162 -8.06 27.19 7.54
C LEU A 162 -7.26 27.79 6.38
N LEU A 163 -7.77 27.69 5.15
CA LEU A 163 -7.15 28.29 3.97
C LEU A 163 -7.06 29.82 4.12
N HIS A 164 -8.16 30.47 4.50
CA HIS A 164 -8.20 31.91 4.69
C HIS A 164 -7.27 32.37 5.83
N TRP A 165 -7.20 31.61 6.93
CA TRP A 165 -6.24 31.86 8.02
C TRP A 165 -4.81 31.88 7.49
N ALA A 166 -4.41 30.85 6.72
CA ALA A 166 -3.07 30.74 6.18
C ALA A 166 -2.76 31.84 5.15
N GLN A 167 -3.73 32.18 4.29
CA GLN A 167 -3.59 33.28 3.33
C GLN A 167 -3.42 34.62 4.04
N LYS A 168 -4.14 34.85 5.14
CA LYS A 168 -4.00 36.07 5.94
C LYS A 168 -2.61 36.18 6.59
N GLU A 169 -2.07 35.06 7.08
CA GLU A 169 -0.77 35.03 7.77
C GLU A 169 0.41 35.10 6.78
N TYR A 170 0.33 34.38 5.66
CA TYR A 170 1.46 34.16 4.76
C TYR A 170 1.31 34.79 3.37
N GLY A 171 0.17 35.43 3.08
CA GLY A 171 -0.15 36.08 1.81
C GLY A 171 -0.69 35.13 0.74
N ALA A 172 -0.08 33.95 0.55
CA ALA A 172 -0.57 32.95 -0.39
C ALA A 172 -0.27 31.51 0.08
N VAL A 173 -0.95 30.54 -0.55
CA VAL A 173 -0.83 29.11 -0.23
C VAL A 173 -0.41 28.33 -1.47
N THR A 174 0.69 27.59 -1.38
CA THR A 174 1.20 26.74 -2.47
C THR A 174 0.31 25.52 -2.67
N SER A 175 -0.11 24.84 -1.60
CA SER A 175 -1.06 23.74 -1.70
C SER A 175 -1.95 23.57 -0.47
N PHE A 176 -3.16 23.08 -0.70
CA PHE A 176 -4.08 22.61 0.33
C PHE A 176 -4.48 21.18 0.00
N THR A 177 -4.42 20.28 0.98
CA THR A 177 -4.81 18.88 0.79
C THR A 177 -5.62 18.41 1.99
N GLU A 178 -6.91 18.15 1.75
CA GLU A 178 -7.79 17.51 2.73
C GLU A 178 -7.67 15.99 2.60
N LEU A 179 -7.42 15.33 3.72
CA LEU A 179 -7.17 13.90 3.78
C LEU A 179 -8.19 13.21 4.69
N LYS A 180 -8.77 12.10 4.21
CA LYS A 180 -9.65 11.28 5.07
C LYS A 180 -8.87 10.63 6.21
N ILE A 181 -7.78 9.94 5.85
CA ILE A 181 -6.86 9.19 6.71
C ILE A 181 -5.55 9.03 5.94
N ALA A 182 -4.38 8.91 6.58
CA ALA A 182 -3.14 8.64 5.85
C ALA A 182 -2.12 7.93 6.74
N ARG A 183 -1.31 7.03 6.15
CA ARG A 183 -0.07 6.53 6.78
C ARG A 183 1.15 7.21 6.19
N ASN A 184 1.14 7.36 4.86
CA ASN A 184 2.18 8.02 4.11
C ASN A 184 1.56 9.17 3.32
N ILE A 185 2.15 10.35 3.42
CA ILE A 185 1.77 11.54 2.66
C ILE A 185 2.99 11.97 1.88
N TYR A 186 2.84 12.19 0.58
CA TYR A 186 3.91 12.59 -0.32
C TYR A 186 3.61 13.97 -0.86
N ILE A 187 4.48 14.93 -0.52
CA ILE A 187 4.38 16.31 -0.96
C ILE A 187 5.61 16.67 -1.77
N LYS A 188 5.37 17.07 -3.02
CA LYS A 188 6.37 17.63 -3.90
C LYS A 188 6.42 19.14 -3.73
N VAL A 189 7.51 19.65 -3.16
CA VAL A 189 7.75 21.09 -2.94
C VAL A 189 8.28 21.78 -4.20
N GLY A 190 7.96 23.06 -4.37
CA GLY A 190 8.24 23.89 -5.53
C GLY A 190 6.96 24.36 -6.25
N GLU A 191 6.98 25.57 -6.80
CA GLU A 191 5.85 26.14 -7.54
C GLU A 191 5.80 25.64 -8.99
N ASP A 192 4.80 24.82 -9.30
CA ASP A 192 4.53 24.36 -10.66
C ASP A 192 3.77 25.45 -11.45
N GLN A 193 4.30 25.81 -12.61
CA GLN A 193 3.77 26.87 -13.48
C GLN A 193 2.41 26.50 -14.11
N VAL A 194 2.04 25.22 -14.09
CA VAL A 194 0.75 24.73 -14.58
C VAL A 194 -0.41 25.16 -13.67
N PHE A 195 -0.15 25.42 -12.38
CA PHE A 195 -1.20 25.77 -11.44
C PHE A 195 -1.62 27.24 -11.50
N PRO A 196 -2.89 27.56 -11.16
CA PRO A 196 -3.38 28.93 -11.10
C PRO A 196 -2.63 29.76 -10.04
N PRO A 197 -2.70 31.11 -10.09
CA PRO A 197 -2.08 31.96 -9.08
C PRO A 197 -2.76 31.90 -7.70
N THR A 198 -3.98 31.37 -7.61
CA THR A 198 -4.75 31.26 -6.36
C THR A 198 -5.11 29.81 -6.06
N CYS A 199 -5.09 29.45 -4.78
CA CYS A 199 -5.47 28.12 -4.32
C CYS A 199 -6.97 28.15 -3.98
N ASN A 200 -7.80 27.53 -4.82
CA ASN A 200 -9.25 27.40 -4.60
C ASN A 200 -9.59 25.92 -4.42
N ILE A 201 -10.10 25.52 -3.25
CA ILE A 201 -10.32 24.11 -2.90
C ILE A 201 -11.38 23.48 -3.80
N GLY A 202 -11.04 22.36 -4.44
CA GLY A 202 -11.94 21.56 -5.27
C GLY A 202 -12.05 20.12 -4.78
N LYS A 203 -13.24 19.53 -4.87
CA LYS A 203 -13.52 18.14 -4.44
C LYS A 203 -12.92 17.05 -5.33
N ASN A 204 -12.58 17.37 -6.58
CA ASN A 204 -11.97 16.43 -7.53
C ASN A 204 -10.49 16.75 -7.78
N PHE A 205 -9.83 17.35 -6.79
CA PHE A 205 -8.42 17.68 -6.88
C PHE A 205 -7.60 16.39 -6.79
N LEU A 206 -6.84 16.12 -7.84
CA LEU A 206 -5.86 15.04 -7.88
C LEU A 206 -4.59 15.56 -8.52
N SER A 207 -3.48 15.42 -7.82
CA SER A 207 -2.17 15.79 -8.34
C SER A 207 -1.14 14.81 -7.82
N LEU A 208 -0.26 14.36 -8.71
CA LEU A 208 0.89 13.51 -8.36
C LEU A 208 1.92 14.24 -7.47
N ASN A 209 1.76 15.55 -7.28
CA ASN A 209 2.58 16.34 -6.36
C ASN A 209 2.07 16.28 -4.93
N TYR A 210 0.79 15.91 -4.71
CA TYR A 210 0.17 15.92 -3.38
C TYR A 210 -0.69 14.66 -3.22
N LEU A 211 -0.04 13.58 -2.80
CA LEU A 211 -0.67 12.26 -2.64
C LEU A 211 -0.66 11.84 -1.18
N ALA A 212 -1.66 11.05 -0.80
CA ALA A 212 -1.68 10.38 0.48
C ALA A 212 -2.18 8.95 0.29
N GLU A 213 -1.42 8.03 0.85
CA GLU A 213 -1.65 6.60 0.77
C GLU A 213 -2.04 6.07 2.15
N TYR A 214 -3.01 5.18 2.13
CA TYR A 214 -3.37 4.37 3.29
C TYR A 214 -3.51 2.91 2.87
N LEU A 215 -2.73 2.05 3.53
CA LEU A 215 -2.82 0.60 3.42
C LEU A 215 -3.83 0.09 4.44
N GLN A 216 -5.03 -0.26 3.97
CA GLN A 216 -6.08 -0.80 4.80
C GLN A 216 -5.96 -2.33 4.90
N PRO A 217 -5.82 -2.93 6.10
CA PRO A 217 -5.93 -4.36 6.27
C PRO A 217 -7.26 -4.90 5.75
N LYS A 218 -7.22 -6.01 5.04
CA LYS A 218 -8.40 -6.71 4.53
C LYS A 218 -8.51 -8.06 5.20
N ALA A 219 -9.72 -8.36 5.67
CA ALA A 219 -10.06 -9.68 6.13
C ALA A 219 -9.85 -10.69 4.99
N ALA A 220 -9.24 -11.81 5.33
CA ALA A 220 -9.04 -12.93 4.43
C ALA A 220 -9.27 -14.23 5.20
N GLU A 221 -9.54 -15.29 4.45
CA GLU A 221 -9.64 -16.65 4.96
C GLU A 221 -8.48 -17.45 4.41
N GLY A 222 -7.95 -18.36 5.23
CA GLY A 222 -6.77 -19.13 4.89
C GLY A 222 -6.58 -20.31 5.83
N CYS A 223 -5.62 -21.14 5.48
CA CYS A 223 -5.10 -22.19 6.32
C CYS A 223 -3.60 -22.33 6.07
N VAL A 224 -2.88 -22.88 7.04
CA VAL A 224 -1.48 -23.28 6.84
C VAL A 224 -1.42 -24.79 6.95
N LEU A 225 -1.01 -25.44 5.86
CA LEU A 225 -0.74 -26.88 5.88
C LEU A 225 0.66 -27.08 6.46
N ALA A 226 0.75 -27.83 7.57
CA ALA A 226 2.04 -28.20 8.14
C ALA A 226 2.83 -29.01 7.09
N SER A 227 3.89 -28.43 6.56
CA SER A 227 4.83 -29.12 5.68
C SER A 227 6.08 -29.48 6.46
N GLN A 228 6.70 -30.61 6.12
CA GLN A 228 8.07 -30.91 6.54
C GLN A 228 8.98 -29.75 6.09
N PRO A 229 10.13 -29.50 6.76
CA PRO A 229 11.07 -28.48 6.35
C PRO A 229 11.64 -28.80 4.96
N HIS A 230 10.89 -28.42 3.93
CA HIS A 230 11.30 -28.50 2.54
C HIS A 230 12.02 -27.21 2.16
N GLU A 231 12.99 -27.33 1.26
CA GLU A 231 13.71 -26.20 0.66
C GLU A 231 12.79 -25.27 -0.15
N LYS A 232 11.54 -25.67 -0.35
CA LYS A 232 10.56 -25.03 -1.22
C LYS A 232 9.28 -24.72 -0.45
N GLU A 233 8.84 -23.48 -0.54
CA GLU A 233 7.62 -22.97 0.07
C GLU A 233 6.61 -22.59 -1.02
N VAL A 234 5.34 -22.90 -0.78
CA VAL A 234 4.27 -22.74 -1.79
C VAL A 234 3.13 -21.94 -1.17
N HIS A 235 2.77 -20.82 -1.81
CA HIS A 235 1.64 -20.00 -1.41
C HIS A 235 0.60 -19.97 -2.51
N ILE A 236 -0.67 -20.19 -2.12
CA ILE A 236 -1.83 -20.09 -3.00
C ILE A 236 -2.60 -18.85 -2.57
N ILE A 237 -2.75 -17.89 -3.48
CA ILE A 237 -3.44 -16.62 -3.24
C ILE A 237 -4.57 -16.50 -4.25
N GLU A 238 -5.80 -16.61 -3.76
CA GLU A 238 -7.01 -16.37 -4.55
C GLU A 238 -7.64 -15.04 -4.16
N LEU A 239 -7.60 -14.08 -5.08
CA LEU A 239 -8.16 -12.75 -4.94
C LEU A 239 -9.57 -12.69 -5.56
N ILE A 240 -10.57 -12.37 -4.73
CA ILE A 240 -11.98 -12.29 -5.18
C ILE A 240 -12.23 -11.04 -6.04
N SER A 241 -11.81 -9.87 -5.56
CA SER A 241 -11.91 -8.59 -6.27
C SER A 241 -10.68 -7.74 -5.98
N PRO A 242 -10.08 -7.08 -6.98
CA PRO A 242 -8.89 -6.28 -6.79
C PRO A 242 -9.17 -4.86 -6.28
N ASN A 243 -10.43 -4.44 -6.25
CA ASN A 243 -10.84 -3.13 -5.74
C ASN A 243 -12.23 -3.21 -5.08
N SER A 244 -12.60 -2.13 -4.39
CA SER A 244 -13.88 -2.00 -3.70
C SER A 244 -15.08 -1.82 -4.65
N ASN A 245 -14.86 -1.51 -5.93
CA ASN A 245 -15.91 -1.38 -6.93
C ASN A 245 -16.02 -2.67 -7.78
N PRO A 246 -16.94 -3.59 -7.46
CA PRO A 246 -17.06 -4.86 -8.17
C PRO A 246 -17.42 -4.70 -9.66
N TYR A 247 -17.87 -3.53 -10.10
CA TYR A 247 -18.20 -3.24 -11.51
C TYR A 247 -17.06 -2.56 -12.28
N SER A 248 -15.95 -2.22 -11.62
CA SER A 248 -14.79 -1.67 -12.30
C SER A 248 -14.17 -2.72 -13.24
N THR A 249 -13.99 -2.31 -14.50
CA THR A 249 -13.34 -3.09 -15.57
C THR A 249 -11.87 -2.73 -15.75
N PHE A 250 -11.36 -1.76 -14.98
CA PHE A 250 -9.97 -1.35 -15.06
C PHE A 250 -9.06 -2.47 -14.55
N GLN A 251 -8.06 -2.83 -15.36
CA GLN A 251 -6.96 -3.67 -14.92
C GLN A 251 -6.13 -2.86 -13.93
N VAL A 252 -5.91 -3.42 -12.74
CA VAL A 252 -5.13 -2.80 -11.67
C VAL A 252 -3.95 -3.68 -11.31
N ASP A 253 -2.93 -3.06 -10.74
CA ASP A 253 -1.75 -3.75 -10.25
C ASP A 253 -2.04 -4.35 -8.87
N ILE A 254 -1.73 -5.63 -8.70
CA ILE A 254 -1.74 -6.34 -7.43
C ILE A 254 -0.29 -6.63 -7.06
N ILE A 255 0.15 -5.97 -5.99
CA ILE A 255 1.52 -6.06 -5.51
C ILE A 255 1.63 -7.23 -4.54
N ILE A 256 2.53 -8.17 -4.84
CA ILE A 256 2.97 -9.21 -3.90
C ILE A 256 4.33 -8.78 -3.34
N ASP A 257 4.34 -8.31 -2.09
CA ASP A 257 5.55 -7.96 -1.35
C ASP A 257 6.03 -9.16 -0.54
N ILE A 258 7.24 -9.65 -0.83
CA ILE A 258 7.86 -10.83 -0.23
C ILE A 258 9.06 -10.39 0.60
N ARG A 259 9.03 -10.67 1.90
CA ARG A 259 10.12 -10.37 2.84
C ARG A 259 10.30 -11.48 3.86
N PRO A 260 11.49 -11.61 4.46
CA PRO A 260 11.67 -12.41 5.66
C PRO A 260 10.78 -11.92 6.80
N ALA A 261 10.26 -12.85 7.61
CA ALA A 261 9.49 -12.49 8.80
C ALA A 261 10.34 -11.85 9.92
N ARG A 262 11.67 -11.94 9.83
CA ARG A 262 12.63 -11.33 10.76
C ARG A 262 13.59 -10.45 9.97
N GLU A 263 13.88 -9.26 10.46
CA GLU A 263 14.63 -8.23 9.73
C GLU A 263 16.11 -8.55 9.49
N ASP A 264 16.67 -9.62 10.07
CA ASP A 264 18.08 -9.99 9.91
C ASP A 264 18.21 -11.49 10.23
N PRO A 265 18.53 -12.38 9.27
CA PRO A 265 19.31 -12.18 8.05
C PRO A 265 18.58 -12.54 6.74
N GLU A 266 19.23 -12.24 5.61
CA GLU A 266 18.85 -12.68 4.27
C GLU A 266 18.53 -14.19 4.22
N VAL A 267 17.36 -14.52 3.68
CA VAL A 267 16.84 -15.90 3.68
C VAL A 267 17.00 -16.53 2.30
N VAL A 268 17.63 -17.71 2.24
CA VAL A 268 17.67 -18.53 1.02
C VAL A 268 16.49 -19.50 1.02
N LYS A 269 15.52 -19.30 0.12
CA LYS A 269 14.31 -20.11 0.01
C LYS A 269 13.79 -20.15 -1.42
N ASN A 270 13.44 -21.34 -1.91
CA ASN A 270 12.74 -21.47 -3.19
C ASN A 270 11.24 -21.24 -2.97
N LEU A 271 10.62 -20.39 -3.78
CA LEU A 271 9.22 -19.99 -3.63
C LEU A 271 8.40 -20.39 -4.86
N VAL A 272 7.17 -20.85 -4.62
CA VAL A 272 6.13 -20.98 -5.65
C VAL A 272 4.92 -20.17 -5.26
N LEU A 273 4.52 -19.27 -6.14
CA LEU A 273 3.30 -18.51 -6.01
C LEU A 273 2.26 -19.02 -7.00
N ILE A 274 1.10 -19.41 -6.50
CA ILE A 274 -0.07 -19.73 -7.32
C ILE A 274 -1.06 -18.59 -7.12
N LEU A 275 -1.17 -17.72 -8.12
CA LEU A 275 -1.95 -16.50 -8.07
C LEU A 275 -3.19 -16.62 -8.94
N LYS A 276 -4.35 -16.37 -8.35
CA LYS A 276 -5.65 -16.49 -9.01
C LYS A 276 -6.48 -15.25 -8.72
N CYS A 277 -7.09 -14.69 -9.76
CA CYS A 277 -8.12 -13.66 -9.60
C CYS A 277 -9.24 -13.91 -10.60
N LYS A 278 -10.49 -13.61 -10.20
CA LYS A 278 -11.63 -13.68 -11.12
C LYS A 278 -11.59 -12.59 -12.20
N LYS A 279 -10.90 -11.48 -11.92
CA LYS A 279 -10.73 -10.34 -12.85
C LYS A 279 -9.33 -10.32 -13.43
N SER A 280 -9.18 -9.67 -14.59
CA SER A 280 -7.88 -9.36 -15.14
C SER A 280 -7.16 -8.36 -14.24
N VAL A 281 -5.94 -8.70 -13.81
CA VAL A 281 -5.07 -7.89 -12.97
C VAL A 281 -3.64 -8.01 -13.48
N ASN A 282 -2.79 -7.05 -13.16
CA ASN A 282 -1.34 -7.19 -13.35
C ASN A 282 -0.74 -7.63 -12.01
N TRP A 283 -0.01 -8.73 -12.00
CA TRP A 283 0.70 -9.17 -10.79
C TRP A 283 2.09 -8.54 -10.78
N VAL A 284 2.38 -7.73 -9.77
CA VAL A 284 3.68 -7.07 -9.57
C VAL A 284 4.36 -7.73 -8.38
N ILE A 285 5.44 -8.47 -8.61
CA ILE A 285 6.18 -9.15 -7.54
C ILE A 285 7.35 -8.28 -7.10
N LYS A 286 7.41 -7.98 -5.80
CA LYS A 286 8.53 -7.29 -5.15
C LYS A 286 9.12 -8.21 -4.08
N SER A 287 10.42 -8.49 -4.16
CA SER A 287 11.12 -9.33 -3.18
C SER A 287 12.27 -8.56 -2.57
N PHE A 288 12.38 -8.59 -1.24
CA PHE A 288 13.46 -7.95 -0.48
C PHE A 288 14.11 -8.99 0.43
N ASP A 289 15.45 -9.05 0.44
CA ASP A 289 16.23 -9.90 1.36
C ASP A 289 15.89 -11.41 1.31
N VAL A 290 15.40 -11.88 0.16
CA VAL A 290 15.14 -13.30 -0.14
C VAL A 290 15.91 -13.71 -1.40
N LYS A 291 16.67 -14.80 -1.32
CA LYS A 291 17.39 -15.43 -2.44
C LYS A 291 16.83 -16.81 -2.75
N GLY A 292 16.80 -17.19 -4.03
CA GLY A 292 16.37 -18.53 -4.45
C GLY A 292 15.63 -18.50 -5.78
N ASN A 293 15.06 -19.65 -6.16
CA ASN A 293 14.21 -19.74 -7.33
C ASN A 293 12.77 -19.30 -7.00
N LEU A 294 12.22 -18.39 -7.78
CA LEU A 294 10.81 -18.01 -7.73
C LEU A 294 10.08 -18.57 -8.97
N LYS A 295 9.05 -19.38 -8.74
CA LYS A 295 8.12 -19.83 -9.78
C LYS A 295 6.74 -19.23 -9.56
N VAL A 296 6.25 -18.47 -10.52
CA VAL A 296 4.90 -17.88 -10.47
C VAL A 296 3.99 -18.60 -11.45
N ILE A 297 2.84 -19.05 -10.97
CA ILE A 297 1.78 -19.69 -11.74
C ILE A 297 0.55 -18.79 -11.63
N VAL A 298 0.11 -18.23 -12.74
CA VAL A 298 -1.08 -17.37 -12.79
C VAL A 298 -2.18 -18.03 -13.61
N SER A 299 -3.41 -17.97 -13.13
CA SER A 299 -4.57 -18.26 -13.99
C SER A 299 -4.94 -16.99 -14.76
N TRP A 300 -4.72 -17.01 -16.09
CA TRP A 300 -4.94 -15.90 -17.05
C TRP A 300 -3.83 -14.82 -17.01
N LEU A 301 -3.11 -14.67 -18.14
CA LEU A 301 -1.78 -14.07 -18.27
C LEU A 301 -1.75 -12.52 -18.36
N LEU A 302 -0.84 -11.89 -17.61
CA LEU A 302 0.27 -11.01 -18.07
C LEU A 302 1.16 -10.72 -16.83
N ILE A 303 2.44 -11.12 -16.88
CA ILE A 303 3.43 -10.81 -15.83
C ILE A 303 4.33 -9.70 -16.41
N SER A 304 4.34 -8.51 -15.80
CA SER A 304 5.34 -7.49 -16.09
C SER A 304 6.47 -7.60 -15.07
N TRP A 305 7.71 -7.68 -15.55
CA TRP A 305 8.90 -7.65 -14.72
C TRP A 305 9.42 -6.22 -14.70
N SER A 306 9.75 -5.69 -13.52
CA SER A 306 10.58 -4.51 -13.36
C SER A 306 11.78 -4.92 -12.51
N CYS A 307 12.98 -4.88 -13.11
CA CYS A 307 14.24 -5.01 -12.39
C CYS A 307 14.59 -3.70 -11.70
#